data_AF-A0AAP9KQS5-F1
#
_entry.id   AF-A0AAP9KQS5-F1
#
_cell.length_a   1.000
_cell.length_b   1.000
_cell.length_c   1.000
_cell.angle_alpha   90.00
_cell.angle_beta   90.00
_cell.angle_gamma   90.00
#
_symmetry.space_group_name_H-M   'P 1'
#
loop_
_entity.id
_entity.type
_entity.pdbx_description
1 polymer ?
#
loop_
_entity_poly.entity_id
_entity_poly.type
_entity_poly.pdbx_seq_one_letter_code
_entity_poly.pdbx_strand_id
1 'polypeptide(L)' 'MTSKLTDKQKATLWQQRRAASYQASCRLAGYMLSEPAITLEQADERLTSLRRQYGG' A
#
# COMPACT_ATOMS: atom_id res chain seq x y z
N MET A 1 -19.18 22.30 4.74
CA MET A 1 -18.02 22.07 5.64
C MET A 1 -17.95 20.64 6.19
N THR A 2 -19.07 19.94 6.41
CA THR A 2 -19.11 18.55 6.91
C THR A 2 -18.55 17.52 5.92
N SER A 3 -18.86 17.63 4.62
CA SER A 3 -18.37 16.70 3.59
C SER A 3 -16.85 16.61 3.54
N LYS A 4 -16.16 17.77 3.59
CA LYS A 4 -14.69 17.82 3.47
C LYS A 4 -13.98 17.09 4.61
N LEU A 5 -14.55 17.14 5.83
CA LEU A 5 -14.03 16.39 6.98
C LEU A 5 -14.24 14.89 6.79
N THR A 6 -15.43 14.48 6.33
CA THR A 6 -15.72 13.06 6.08
C THR A 6 -14.87 12.48 4.96
N ASP A 7 -14.55 13.27 3.94
CA ASP A 7 -13.69 12.83 2.83
C ASP A 7 -12.26 12.61 3.31
N LYS A 8 -11.73 13.51 4.16
CA LYS A 8 -10.42 13.34 4.79
C LYS A 8 -10.38 12.10 5.68
N GLN A 9 -11.43 11.88 6.49
CA GLN A 9 -11.53 10.72 7.37
C GLN A 9 -11.54 9.40 6.59
N LYS A 10 -12.29 9.32 5.48
CA LYS A 10 -12.30 8.15 4.58
C LYS A 10 -10.92 7.89 3.98
N ALA A 11 -10.25 8.94 3.49
CA ALA A 11 -8.91 8.83 2.93
C ALA A 11 -7.90 8.32 3.97
N THR A 12 -7.94 8.87 5.18
CA THR A 12 -7.07 8.42 6.29
C THR A 12 -7.34 6.96 6.66
N LEU A 13 -8.60 6.54 6.79
CA LEU A 13 -8.96 5.16 7.09
C LEU A 13 -8.46 4.18 6.02
N TRP A 14 -8.59 4.56 4.75
CA TRP A 14 -8.06 3.76 3.63
C TRP A 14 -6.54 3.65 3.70
N GLN A 15 -5.82 4.76 3.93
CA GLN A 15 -4.35 4.76 4.04
C GLN A 15 -3.86 3.82 5.15
N GLN A 16 -4.54 3.80 6.29
CA GLN A 16 -4.22 2.92 7.41
C GLN A 16 -4.44 1.43 7.10
N ARG A 17 -5.45 1.09 6.29
CA ARG A 17 -5.89 -0.31 6.09
C ARG A 17 -5.42 -0.95 4.80
N ARG A 18 -5.08 -0.17 3.76
CA ARG A 18 -4.81 -0.68 2.41
C ARG A 18 -3.72 -1.75 2.35
N ALA A 19 -2.63 -1.61 3.10
CA ALA A 19 -1.51 -2.55 3.08
C ALA A 19 -1.88 -3.91 3.71
N ALA A 20 -2.49 -3.88 4.90
CA ALA A 20 -2.98 -5.08 5.57
C ALA A 20 -4.06 -5.80 4.75
N SER A 21 -4.95 -5.03 4.11
CA SER A 21 -6.00 -5.57 3.24
C SER A 21 -5.40 -6.25 2.00
N TYR A 22 -4.40 -5.63 1.37
CA TYR A 22 -3.69 -6.22 0.24
C TYR A 22 -2.97 -7.51 0.63
N GLN A 23 -2.24 -7.51 1.75
CA GLN A 23 -1.56 -8.71 2.24
C GLN A 23 -2.55 -9.85 2.54
N ALA A 24 -3.69 -9.56 3.16
CA ALA A 24 -4.74 -10.55 3.39
C ALA A 24 -5.30 -11.09 2.06
N SER A 25 -5.52 -10.22 1.07
CA SER A 25 -5.94 -10.63 -0.26
C SER A 25 -4.91 -11.54 -0.95
N CYS A 26 -3.62 -11.24 -0.83
CA CYS A 26 -2.56 -12.10 -1.35
C CYS A 26 -2.59 -13.49 -0.71
N ARG A 27 -2.80 -13.57 0.62
CA ARG A 27 -2.91 -14.87 1.32
C ARG A 27 -4.10 -15.69 0.82
N LEU A 28 -5.24 -15.05 0.54
CA LEU A 28 -6.41 -15.72 -0.06
C LEU A 28 -6.11 -16.29 -1.45
N ALA A 29 -5.23 -15.63 -2.21
CA ALA A 29 -4.75 -16.09 -3.50
C ALA A 29 -3.56 -17.09 -3.40
N GLY A 30 -3.18 -17.51 -2.18
CA GLY A 30 -2.07 -18.44 -1.95
C GLY A 30 -0.68 -17.80 -1.99
N TYR A 31 -0.57 -16.48 -2.09
CA TYR A 31 0.70 -15.76 -2.08
C TYR A 31 1.10 -15.32 -0.66
N MET A 32 2.36 -15.56 -0.30
CA MET A 32 2.97 -15.06 0.94
C MET A 32 3.95 -13.94 0.62
N LEU A 33 3.58 -12.71 0.97
CA LEU A 33 4.46 -11.55 0.83
C LEU A 33 5.53 -11.58 1.93
N SER A 34 6.80 -11.60 1.52
CA SER A 34 7.97 -11.53 2.41
C SER A 34 8.36 -10.11 2.79
N GLU A 35 7.90 -9.10 2.05
CA GLU A 35 8.35 -7.72 2.27
C GLU A 35 7.65 -7.09 3.48
N PRO A 36 8.41 -6.41 4.36
CA PRO A 36 7.84 -5.67 5.47
C PRO A 36 6.96 -4.52 4.95
N ALA A 37 5.99 -4.11 5.78
CA ALA A 37 5.14 -2.98 5.45
C ALA A 37 5.99 -1.70 5.30
N ILE A 38 6.17 -1.26 4.05
CA ILE A 38 6.87 -0.03 3.68
C ILE A 38 5.93 1.17 3.78
N THR A 39 6.46 2.32 4.21
CA THR A 39 5.70 3.56 4.21
C THR A 39 5.40 4.02 2.78
N LEU A 40 4.42 4.92 2.63
CA LEU A 40 4.05 5.51 1.33
C LEU A 40 5.25 6.12 0.60
N GLU A 41 6.08 6.85 1.34
CA GLU A 41 7.25 7.56 0.82
C GLU A 41 8.34 6.58 0.36
N GLN A 42 8.50 5.47 1.08
CA GLN A 42 9.46 4.42 0.74
C GLN A 42 9.00 3.54 -0.43
N ALA A 43 7.69 3.49 -0.70
CA ALA A 43 7.13 2.65 -1.74
C ALA A 43 7.58 3.07 -3.15
N ASP A 44 7.63 4.38 -3.43
CA ASP A 44 8.03 4.88 -4.75
C ASP A 44 9.52 4.67 -5.01
N GLU A 45 10.37 4.89 -4.00
CA GLU A 45 11.80 4.59 -4.10
C GLU A 45 12.03 3.09 -4.30
N ARG A 46 11.31 2.24 -3.57
CA ARG A 46 11.40 0.78 -3.71
C ARG A 46 10.96 0.32 -5.09
N LEU A 47 9.83 0.84 -5.60
CA LEU A 47 9.36 0.53 -6.95
C LEU A 47 10.36 0.98 -8.02
N THR A 48 10.97 2.15 -7.85
CA THR A 48 12.00 2.65 -8.77
C THR A 48 13.22 1.74 -8.77
N SER A 49 13.68 1.31 -7.60
CA SER A 49 14.78 0.33 -7.46
C SER A 49 14.44 -1.00 -8.14
N LEU A 50 13.25 -1.56 -7.89
CA LEU A 50 12.81 -2.82 -8.49
C LEU A 50 12.68 -2.71 -10.02
N ARG A 51 12.15 -1.59 -10.53
CA ARG A 51 12.06 -1.34 -11.98
C ARG A 51 13.45 -1.27 -12.61
N ARG A 52 14.46 -0.70 -11.96
CA ARG A 52 15.84 -0.71 -12.47
C ARG A 52 16.47 -2.10 -12.43
N GLN A 53 16.11 -2.90 -11.43
CA GLN A 53 16.67 -4.25 -11.25
C GLN A 53 16.09 -5.27 -12.25
N TYR A 54 14.81 -5.14 -12.59
CA TYR A 54 14.07 -6.14 -13.38
C TYR A 54 13.49 -5.60 -14.69
N GLY A 55 13.46 -4.29 -14.90
CA GLY A 55 13.05 -3.64 -16.14
C GLY A 55 14.25 -3.40 -17.03
N GLY A 56 14.55 -4.38 -17.89
CA GLY A 56 15.49 -4.20 -19.00
C GLY A 56 14.99 -3.16 -20.01
#